data_AF-A0A817KH98-F1
#
_entry.id   AF-A0A817KH98-F1
#
_cell.length_a   1.000
_cell.length_b   1.000
_cell.length_c   1.000
_cell.angle_alpha   90.00
_cell.angle_beta   90.00
_cell.angle_gamma   90.00
#
_symmetry.space_group_name_H-M   'P 1'
#
loop_
_entity.id
_entity.type
_entity.pdbx_description
1 polymer ?
#
loop_
_entity_poly.entity_id
_entity_poly.type
_entity_poly.pdbx_seq_one_letter_code
_entity_poly.pdbx_strand_id
1 'polypeptide(L)'
;MRILTSDLFFIFVLSSRPPDNDFDASSLQRCRDILYINIFDELHVEEPKTVHEHDQIVRERIARNWLGSIKIPFSNIYVNGRLEGTYRLNIPTPLLGYSRDKLSPGKLETTRVTSPTSVLRMFITMEPLLAPPESVQQSFDSTESLELLNHARFWVTDLNKKFPNRDYKATVSDINGRSVFIPRFLRPLPLPQLGLTAAAAAGGGADNQMQCQQLARFVSLIPFLSDTVIFPGLCDIWETSDQFLHTMSGDDEEHAVLLNNYFLTLNKNSWIAIGVSIYSGPCCFVLTKEDGQRYPTCWSVADGRDASTIDTWNPIRTATTTTTKKTTTAIMPSKALSCTTSTFVH
;
A
#
# COMPACT_ATOMS: atom_id res chain seq x y z
N MET A 1 31.11 -3.65 -2.21
CA MET A 1 30.71 -4.98 -1.70
C MET A 1 29.52 -5.45 -2.52
N ARG A 2 29.69 -6.45 -3.39
CA ARG A 2 28.57 -7.10 -4.10
C ARG A 2 28.00 -8.11 -3.12
N ILE A 3 26.84 -7.81 -2.56
CA ILE A 3 26.04 -8.82 -1.85
C ILE A 3 25.37 -9.66 -2.94
N LEU A 4 26.11 -10.64 -3.46
CA LEU A 4 25.56 -11.77 -4.20
C LEU A 4 25.09 -12.77 -3.15
N THR A 5 23.90 -12.57 -2.58
CA THR A 5 23.36 -13.50 -1.59
C THR A 5 22.58 -14.60 -2.28
N SER A 6 23.20 -15.77 -2.33
CA SER A 6 22.54 -17.06 -2.22
C SER A 6 21.57 -17.05 -1.03
N ASP A 7 20.38 -17.64 -1.22
CA ASP A 7 19.25 -17.67 -0.29
C ASP A 7 19.65 -17.97 1.17
N LEU A 8 19.81 -16.92 1.98
CA LEU A 8 19.96 -17.01 3.43
C LEU A 8 18.58 -16.89 4.08
N PHE A 9 18.13 -17.94 4.76
CA PHE A 9 16.93 -17.94 5.56
C PHE A 9 17.28 -17.68 7.03
N PHE A 10 16.75 -16.59 7.60
CA PHE A 10 16.86 -16.29 9.02
C PHE A 10 15.48 -16.47 9.67
N ILE A 11 15.43 -17.20 10.79
CA ILE A 11 14.22 -17.37 11.59
C ILE A 11 14.38 -16.56 12.88
N PHE A 12 13.43 -15.67 13.14
CA PHE A 12 13.36 -14.89 14.36
C PHE A 12 12.06 -15.22 15.09
N VAL A 13 12.16 -15.53 16.38
CA VAL A 13 11.00 -15.71 17.26
C VAL A 13 10.96 -14.51 18.20
N LEU A 14 9.86 -13.75 18.13
CA LEU A 14 9.64 -12.56 18.95
C LEU A 14 8.48 -12.84 19.90
N SER A 15 8.64 -12.50 21.17
CA SER A 15 7.56 -12.56 22.15
C SER A 15 6.85 -11.21 22.23
N SER A 16 5.53 -11.20 22.07
CA SER A 16 4.68 -10.03 22.31
C SER A 16 3.71 -10.30 23.46
N ARG A 17 3.25 -9.23 24.11
CA ARG A 17 2.18 -9.28 25.11
C ARG A 17 1.10 -8.30 24.69
N PRO A 18 -0.17 -8.70 24.59
CA PRO A 18 -1.23 -7.78 24.22
C PRO A 18 -1.46 -6.75 25.33
N PRO A 19 -2.08 -5.60 25.01
CA PRO A 19 -2.55 -4.64 26.01
C PRO A 19 -3.41 -5.37 27.05
N ASP A 20 -3.17 -5.10 28.33
CA ASP A 20 -3.88 -5.70 29.47
C ASP A 20 -3.81 -7.24 29.59
N ASN A 21 -2.94 -7.90 28.81
CA ASN A 21 -2.79 -9.36 28.75
C ASN A 21 -4.04 -10.11 28.24
N ASP A 22 -4.94 -9.39 27.55
CA ASP A 22 -6.17 -9.94 26.98
C ASP A 22 -6.00 -10.21 25.48
N PHE A 23 -6.28 -11.45 25.06
CA PHE A 23 -6.20 -11.88 23.66
C PHE A 23 -7.52 -11.73 22.90
N ASP A 24 -8.45 -10.93 23.42
CA ASP A 24 -9.73 -10.66 22.79
C ASP A 24 -9.54 -9.83 21.50
N ALA A 25 -10.37 -10.12 20.49
CA ALA A 25 -10.24 -9.50 19.17
C ALA A 25 -10.26 -7.96 19.21
N SER A 26 -11.09 -7.38 20.09
CA SER A 26 -11.20 -5.93 20.26
C SER A 26 -9.96 -5.30 20.90
N SER A 27 -9.25 -6.02 21.77
CA SER A 27 -8.00 -5.54 22.38
C SER A 27 -6.83 -5.67 21.41
N LEU A 28 -6.79 -6.74 20.62
CA LEU A 28 -5.79 -6.95 19.58
C LEU A 28 -5.91 -5.97 18.42
N GLN A 29 -7.14 -5.62 18.01
CA GLN A 29 -7.37 -4.56 17.02
C GLN A 29 -6.90 -3.18 17.48
N ARG A 30 -6.96 -2.91 18.79
CA ARG A 30 -6.49 -1.64 19.37
C ARG A 30 -4.99 -1.60 19.59
N CYS A 31 -4.28 -2.72 19.41
CA CYS A 31 -2.84 -2.79 19.56
C CYS A 31 -2.14 -1.95 18.48
N ARG A 32 -1.32 -0.98 18.92
CA ARG A 32 -0.58 -0.06 18.05
C ARG A 32 0.91 -0.41 17.92
N ASP A 33 1.29 -1.60 18.37
CA ASP A 33 2.67 -2.04 18.30
C ASP A 33 3.13 -2.13 16.84
N ILE A 34 4.40 -1.81 16.62
CA ILE A 34 5.02 -1.82 15.30
C ILE A 34 6.24 -2.74 15.35
N LEU A 35 6.27 -3.70 14.45
CA LEU A 35 7.46 -4.50 14.17
C LEU A 35 8.43 -3.66 13.33
N TYR A 36 9.59 -3.34 13.91
CA TYR A 36 10.68 -2.67 13.22
C TYR A 36 11.74 -3.67 12.79
N ILE A 37 12.01 -3.72 11.49
CA ILE A 37 13.10 -4.53 10.93
C ILE A 37 14.14 -3.55 10.40
N ASN A 38 15.27 -3.46 11.08
CA ASN A 38 16.37 -2.56 10.70
C ASN A 38 17.50 -3.38 10.10
N ILE A 39 17.97 -2.97 8.93
CA ILE A 39 19.12 -3.60 8.27
C ILE A 39 20.34 -2.74 8.52
N PHE A 40 21.40 -3.39 8.99
CA PHE A 40 22.70 -2.77 9.22
C PHE A 40 23.77 -3.51 8.41
N ASP A 41 24.77 -2.76 7.95
CA ASP A 41 26.05 -3.29 7.49
C ASP A 41 26.99 -3.35 8.69
N GLU A 42 27.55 -4.52 8.99
CA GLU A 42 28.45 -4.74 10.12
C GLU A 42 29.90 -4.70 9.63
N LEU A 43 30.67 -3.74 10.16
CA LEU A 43 32.07 -3.53 9.82
C LEU A 43 32.94 -3.76 11.06
N HIS A 44 33.97 -4.57 10.92
CA HIS A 44 35.01 -4.72 11.94
C HIS A 44 36.05 -3.61 11.73
N VAL A 45 36.15 -2.68 12.67
CA VAL A 45 37.11 -1.58 12.65
C VAL A 45 38.18 -1.86 13.70
N GLU A 46 39.43 -2.00 13.28
CA GLU A 46 40.56 -2.10 14.21
C GLU A 46 40.79 -0.74 14.87
N GLU A 47 40.84 -0.70 16.21
CA GLU A 47 41.19 0.52 16.93
C GLU A 47 42.70 0.79 16.87
N PRO A 48 43.14 2.04 16.67
CA PRO A 48 44.55 2.37 16.63
C PRO A 48 45.21 2.12 17.99
N LYS A 49 46.39 1.49 17.96
CA LYS A 49 47.16 1.10 19.14
C LYS A 49 47.43 2.30 20.06
N THR A 50 46.97 2.25 21.29
CA THR A 50 47.38 3.20 22.34
C THR A 50 48.81 2.92 22.75
N VAL A 51 49.70 3.91 22.59
CA VAL A 51 51.17 3.83 22.67
C VAL A 51 51.72 3.41 24.06
N HIS A 52 50.87 3.21 25.08
CA HIS A 52 51.30 2.99 26.46
C HIS A 52 51.05 1.59 27.05
N GLU A 53 50.38 0.68 26.35
CA GLU A 53 50.19 -0.69 26.87
C GLU A 53 51.25 -1.62 26.26
N HIS A 54 52.16 -2.13 27.09
CA HIS A 54 53.20 -3.12 26.75
C HIS A 54 52.61 -4.53 26.48
N ASP A 55 51.34 -4.61 26.11
CA ASP A 55 50.65 -5.86 25.82
C ASP A 55 49.95 -5.71 24.46
N GLN A 56 50.21 -6.64 23.54
CA GLN A 56 49.69 -6.59 22.17
C GLN A 56 48.21 -6.98 22.15
N ILE A 57 47.35 -6.17 22.73
CA ILE A 57 45.90 -6.39 22.70
C ILE A 57 45.34 -5.62 21.51
N VAL A 58 45.06 -6.33 20.40
CA VAL A 58 44.30 -5.79 19.28
C VAL A 58 42.85 -5.63 19.76
N ARG A 59 42.37 -4.38 19.83
CA ARG A 59 40.96 -4.08 20.14
C ARG A 59 40.22 -3.87 18.82
N GLU A 60 39.33 -4.79 18.48
CA GLU A 60 38.39 -4.62 17.38
C GLU A 60 37.10 -3.98 17.89
N ARG A 61 36.62 -2.96 17.17
CA ARG A 61 35.29 -2.37 17.38
C ARG A 61 34.37 -2.78 16.25
N ILE A 62 33.22 -3.33 16.61
CA ILE A 62 32.13 -3.59 15.67
C ILE A 62 31.38 -2.28 15.43
N ALA A 63 31.41 -1.78 14.20
CA ALA A 63 30.61 -0.65 13.73
C ALA A 63 29.39 -1.16 12.94
N ARG A 64 28.23 -0.53 13.13
CA ARG A 64 26.98 -0.90 12.45
C ARG A 64 26.42 0.30 11.70
N ASN A 65 26.49 0.26 10.38
CA ASN A 65 25.95 1.32 9.52
C ASN A 65 24.52 0.98 9.14
N TRP A 66 23.56 1.85 9.46
CA TRP A 66 22.16 1.64 9.12
C TRP A 66 21.92 1.80 7.61
N LEU A 67 21.37 0.77 6.97
CA LEU A 67 21.08 0.76 5.53
C LEU A 67 19.62 1.08 5.22
N GLY A 68 18.70 0.76 6.13
CA GLY A 68 17.28 0.99 5.93
C GLY A 68 16.42 0.25 6.94
N SER A 69 15.12 0.51 6.88
CA SER A 69 14.14 -0.09 7.79
C SER A 69 12.86 -0.51 7.07
N ILE A 70 12.17 -1.49 7.65
CA ILE A 70 10.79 -1.82 7.34
C ILE A 70 9.99 -1.69 8.63
N LYS A 71 8.78 -1.14 8.52
CA LYS A 71 7.85 -0.96 9.63
C LYS A 71 6.57 -1.71 9.29
N ILE A 72 6.15 -2.62 10.16
CA ILE A 72 4.93 -3.41 9.97
C ILE A 72 4.08 -3.27 11.24
N PRO A 73 2.93 -2.60 11.17
CA PRO A 73 1.97 -2.57 12.28
C PRO A 73 1.51 -3.98 12.67
N PHE A 74 1.37 -4.23 13.97
CA PHE A 74 0.88 -5.51 14.49
C PHE A 74 -0.52 -5.85 13.96
N SER A 75 -1.40 -4.85 13.83
CA SER A 75 -2.73 -4.98 13.23
C SER A 75 -2.69 -5.70 11.89
N ASN A 76 -1.66 -5.44 11.08
CA ASN A 76 -1.55 -6.00 9.73
C ASN A 76 -1.13 -7.47 9.78
N ILE A 77 -0.30 -7.84 10.76
CA ILE A 77 0.06 -9.24 11.03
C ILE A 77 -1.18 -9.99 11.56
N TYR A 78 -1.92 -9.36 12.47
CA TYR A 78 -3.11 -9.92 13.10
C TYR A 78 -4.24 -10.21 12.09
N VAL A 79 -4.63 -9.21 11.28
CA VAL A 79 -5.73 -9.33 10.31
C VAL A 79 -5.41 -10.33 9.20
N ASN A 80 -4.15 -10.39 8.75
CA ASN A 80 -3.78 -11.31 7.66
C ASN A 80 -3.43 -12.72 8.17
N GLY A 81 -3.06 -12.89 9.44
CA GLY A 81 -2.57 -14.14 10.06
C GLY A 81 -1.19 -14.60 9.58
N ARG A 82 -0.94 -14.46 8.27
CA ARG A 82 0.29 -14.80 7.56
C ARG A 82 0.61 -13.70 6.56
N LEU A 83 1.82 -13.16 6.66
CA LEU A 83 2.39 -12.21 5.72
C LEU A 83 3.51 -12.88 4.93
N GLU A 84 3.36 -12.96 3.61
CA GLU A 84 4.40 -13.48 2.72
C GLU A 84 4.50 -12.56 1.51
N GLY A 85 5.71 -12.07 1.23
CA GLY A 85 5.90 -11.21 0.09
C GLY A 85 7.26 -10.52 0.04
N THR A 86 7.39 -9.65 -0.96
CA THR A 86 8.59 -8.82 -1.17
C THR A 86 8.32 -7.43 -0.61
N TYR A 87 9.06 -7.04 0.42
CA TYR A 87 8.94 -5.76 1.11
C TYR A 87 10.02 -4.80 0.66
N ARG A 88 9.64 -3.54 0.47
CA ARG A 88 10.60 -2.49 0.13
C ARG A 88 11.23 -1.91 1.37
N LEU A 89 12.55 -1.73 1.33
CA LEU A 89 13.27 -1.05 2.39
C LEU A 89 13.03 0.45 2.29
N ASN A 90 12.73 1.07 3.43
CA ASN A 90 12.82 2.51 3.58
C ASN A 90 14.28 2.89 3.80
N ILE A 91 14.92 3.31 2.71
CA ILE A 91 16.34 3.63 2.63
C ILE A 91 16.50 5.15 2.70
N PRO A 92 17.47 5.68 3.46
CA PRO A 92 17.74 7.12 3.47
C PRO A 92 18.15 7.62 2.08
N THR A 93 17.73 8.85 1.75
CA THR A 93 18.00 9.47 0.45
C THR A 93 19.51 9.57 0.15
N PRO A 94 20.36 10.08 1.06
CA PRO A 94 21.80 9.93 0.95
C PRO A 94 22.26 8.63 1.66
N LEU A 95 22.98 7.77 0.94
CA LEU A 95 23.61 6.58 1.50
C LEU A 95 25.11 6.65 1.23
N LEU A 96 25.82 7.36 2.10
CA LEU A 96 27.23 7.71 1.94
C LEU A 96 28.09 6.44 1.93
N GLY A 97 28.94 6.29 0.91
CA GLY A 97 29.82 5.13 0.76
C GLY A 97 29.21 3.93 0.02
N TYR A 98 27.93 4.00 -0.37
CA TYR A 98 27.29 2.93 -1.13
C TYR A 98 26.84 3.44 -2.49
N SER A 99 27.13 2.67 -3.53
CA SER A 99 26.66 2.96 -4.88
C SER A 99 25.35 2.24 -5.14
N ARG A 100 24.39 2.96 -5.70
CA ARG A 100 23.19 2.38 -6.28
C ARG A 100 23.51 2.02 -7.72
N ASP A 101 23.40 0.75 -8.09
CA ASP A 101 23.61 0.34 -9.48
C ASP A 101 22.58 1.08 -10.35
N LYS A 102 23.05 1.98 -11.21
CA LYS A 102 22.21 2.53 -12.27
C LYS A 102 22.00 1.36 -13.23
N LEU A 103 20.75 0.95 -13.42
CA LEU A 103 20.37 -0.05 -14.41
C LEU A 103 21.17 0.20 -15.70
N SER A 104 21.86 -0.86 -16.16
CA SER A 104 22.78 -0.87 -17.29
C SER A 104 22.22 -0.13 -18.53
N PRO A 105 23.00 0.74 -19.19
CA PRO A 105 22.55 1.60 -20.30
C PRO A 105 22.46 0.82 -21.62
N GLY A 106 21.58 -0.17 -21.69
CA GLY A 106 21.45 -1.05 -22.86
C GLY A 106 20.04 -1.59 -23.14
N LYS A 107 19.06 -1.30 -22.29
CA LYS A 107 17.66 -1.66 -22.54
C LYS A 107 16.85 -0.37 -22.59
N LEU A 108 16.21 -0.15 -23.73
CA LEU A 108 15.38 0.99 -24.07
C LEU A 108 14.32 1.23 -22.96
N GLU A 109 14.59 2.14 -22.02
CA GLU A 109 13.62 2.55 -21.02
C GLU A 109 13.34 4.04 -21.17
N THR A 110 12.13 4.31 -21.63
CA THR A 110 11.39 5.56 -21.46
C THR A 110 11.48 6.01 -20.00
N THR A 111 12.28 7.03 -19.72
CA THR A 111 12.07 8.09 -18.71
C THR A 111 11.39 7.72 -17.38
N ARG A 112 11.68 6.54 -16.83
CA ARG A 112 11.29 6.17 -15.47
C ARG A 112 12.52 6.36 -14.60
N VAL A 113 12.48 7.35 -13.72
CA VAL A 113 13.38 7.42 -12.57
C VAL A 113 12.89 6.36 -11.58
N THR A 114 13.01 5.08 -11.94
CA THR A 114 12.88 3.97 -11.02
C THR A 114 14.11 4.04 -10.13
N SER A 115 13.94 4.65 -8.95
CA SER A 115 14.94 4.52 -7.89
C SER A 115 15.23 3.02 -7.70
N PRO A 116 16.49 2.59 -7.72
CA PRO A 116 16.81 1.20 -7.46
C PRO A 116 16.35 0.88 -6.04
N THR A 117 15.39 -0.04 -5.95
CA THR A 117 14.71 -0.37 -4.71
C THR A 117 15.36 -1.60 -4.12
N SER A 118 16.01 -1.46 -2.96
CA SER A 118 16.41 -2.63 -2.19
C SER A 118 15.15 -3.25 -1.59
N VAL A 119 14.97 -4.53 -1.84
CA VAL A 119 13.81 -5.30 -1.41
C VAL A 119 14.26 -6.44 -0.51
N LEU A 120 13.38 -6.83 0.42
CA LEU A 120 13.56 -7.95 1.32
C LEU A 120 12.37 -8.89 1.17
N ARG A 121 12.61 -10.14 0.82
CA ARG A 121 11.57 -11.17 0.81
C ARG A 121 11.39 -11.72 2.23
N MET A 122 10.18 -11.70 2.74
CA MET A 122 9.90 -12.09 4.12
C MET A 122 8.66 -12.97 4.21
N PHE A 123 8.67 -13.80 5.26
CA PHE A 123 7.56 -14.58 5.74
C PHE A 123 7.41 -14.32 7.24
N ILE A 124 6.23 -13.84 7.65
CA ILE A 124 5.91 -13.51 9.05
C ILE A 124 4.57 -14.18 9.37
N THR A 125 4.49 -14.85 10.52
CA THR A 125 3.27 -15.51 11.01
C THR A 125 3.21 -15.40 12.53
N MET A 126 2.00 -15.53 13.09
CA MET A 126 1.80 -15.65 14.54
C MET A 126 1.59 -17.11 14.94
N GLU A 127 1.97 -17.45 16.16
CA GLU A 127 1.71 -18.74 16.78
C GLU A 127 1.27 -18.54 18.24
N PRO A 128 0.06 -18.97 18.63
CA PRO A 128 -0.99 -19.57 17.79
C PRO A 128 -1.61 -18.54 16.82
N LEU A 129 -2.24 -19.03 15.75
CA LEU A 129 -3.06 -18.18 14.88
C LEU A 129 -4.30 -17.70 15.66
N LEU A 130 -4.48 -16.39 15.72
CA LEU A 130 -5.62 -15.77 16.39
C LEU A 130 -6.76 -15.59 15.37
N ALA A 131 -8.01 -15.67 15.84
CA ALA A 131 -9.16 -15.49 14.98
C ALA A 131 -9.22 -14.03 14.46
N PRO A 132 -9.45 -13.80 13.16
CA PRO A 132 -9.60 -12.44 12.65
C PRO A 132 -10.86 -11.80 13.25
N PRO A 133 -10.91 -10.45 13.31
CA PRO A 133 -12.08 -9.76 13.81
C PRO A 133 -13.31 -10.03 12.93
N GLU A 134 -14.47 -10.24 13.56
CA GLU A 134 -15.73 -10.39 12.83
C GLU A 134 -16.11 -9.08 12.13
N SER A 135 -16.41 -9.15 10.84
CA SER A 135 -16.94 -8.01 10.10
C SER A 135 -18.42 -7.84 10.45
N VAL A 136 -18.74 -6.79 11.20
CA VAL A 136 -20.12 -6.45 11.55
C VAL A 136 -20.81 -5.92 10.29
N GLN A 137 -21.51 -6.79 9.56
CA GLN A 137 -22.41 -6.36 8.48
C GLN A 137 -23.71 -5.83 9.09
N GLN A 138 -23.78 -4.53 9.33
CA GLN A 138 -25.05 -3.87 9.65
C GLN A 138 -25.76 -3.44 8.37
N SER A 139 -27.04 -3.78 8.27
CA SER A 139 -27.91 -3.33 7.19
C SER A 139 -28.34 -1.89 7.46
N PHE A 140 -27.82 -0.95 6.68
CA PHE A 140 -28.22 0.45 6.75
C PHE A 140 -29.33 0.76 5.75
N ASP A 141 -30.19 1.71 6.11
CA ASP A 141 -31.18 2.25 5.19
C ASP A 141 -30.48 2.93 4.00
N SER A 142 -31.00 2.69 2.79
CA SER A 142 -30.44 3.25 1.56
C SER A 142 -31.42 4.26 0.96
N THR A 143 -30.88 5.38 0.44
CA THR A 143 -31.64 6.38 -0.32
C THR A 143 -31.72 6.07 -1.81
N GLU A 144 -31.17 4.93 -2.23
CA GLU A 144 -31.08 4.52 -3.64
C GLU A 144 -32.36 3.84 -4.10
N SER A 145 -32.59 3.84 -5.43
CA SER A 145 -33.75 3.13 -5.96
C SER A 145 -33.62 1.63 -5.75
N LEU A 146 -34.75 0.98 -5.44
CA LEU A 146 -34.79 -0.46 -5.19
C LEU A 146 -34.31 -1.27 -6.42
N GLU A 147 -34.59 -0.78 -7.63
CA GLU A 147 -34.10 -1.37 -8.88
C GLU A 147 -32.57 -1.37 -8.95
N LEU A 148 -31.93 -0.25 -8.59
CA LEU A 148 -30.48 -0.12 -8.60
C LEU A 148 -29.83 -1.00 -7.52
N LEU A 149 -30.42 -1.06 -6.33
CA LEU A 149 -29.97 -1.93 -5.24
C LEU A 149 -30.08 -3.41 -5.62
N ASN A 150 -31.18 -3.80 -6.26
CA ASN A 150 -31.36 -5.16 -6.76
C ASN A 150 -30.30 -5.48 -7.82
N HIS A 151 -30.09 -4.60 -8.79
CA HIS A 151 -29.06 -4.77 -9.81
C HIS A 151 -27.66 -4.93 -9.19
N ALA A 152 -27.32 -4.12 -8.19
CA ALA A 152 -26.05 -4.22 -7.47
C ALA A 152 -25.90 -5.54 -6.70
N ARG A 153 -26.95 -6.00 -6.02
CA ARG A 153 -26.95 -7.32 -5.35
C ARG A 153 -26.74 -8.46 -6.34
N PHE A 154 -27.43 -8.43 -7.48
CA PHE A 154 -27.23 -9.41 -8.54
C PHE A 154 -25.81 -9.36 -9.08
N TRP A 155 -25.27 -8.16 -9.32
CA TRP A 155 -23.92 -7.96 -9.81
C TRP A 155 -22.85 -8.52 -8.85
N VAL A 156 -22.95 -8.20 -7.55
CA VAL A 156 -22.05 -8.74 -6.51
C VAL A 156 -22.17 -10.27 -6.44
N THR A 157 -23.40 -10.80 -6.50
CA THR A 157 -23.64 -12.25 -6.45
C THR A 157 -23.03 -12.97 -7.66
N ASP A 158 -23.19 -12.42 -8.87
CA ASP A 158 -22.62 -12.98 -10.10
C ASP A 158 -21.08 -12.95 -10.08
N LEU A 159 -20.49 -11.88 -9.57
CA LEU A 159 -19.04 -11.77 -9.42
C LEU A 159 -18.47 -12.70 -8.36
N ASN A 160 -19.12 -12.84 -7.21
CA ASN A 160 -18.74 -13.81 -6.18
C ASN A 160 -18.77 -15.24 -6.71
N LYS A 161 -19.74 -15.58 -7.57
CA LYS A 161 -19.78 -16.89 -8.24
C LYS A 161 -18.61 -17.09 -9.20
N LYS A 162 -18.24 -16.06 -9.97
CA LYS A 162 -17.15 -16.13 -10.96
C LYS A 162 -15.77 -16.09 -10.32
N PHE A 163 -15.61 -15.38 -9.22
CA PHE A 163 -14.33 -15.10 -8.56
C PHE A 163 -14.49 -15.09 -7.03
N PRO A 164 -14.57 -16.27 -6.39
CA PRO A 164 -14.91 -16.39 -4.97
C PRO A 164 -13.85 -15.83 -4.00
N ASN A 165 -12.62 -15.65 -4.46
CA ASN A 165 -11.50 -15.18 -3.63
C ASN A 165 -11.31 -13.64 -3.70
N ARG A 166 -12.34 -12.88 -4.06
CA ARG A 166 -12.28 -11.43 -4.21
C ARG A 166 -13.42 -10.77 -3.47
N ASP A 167 -13.13 -9.65 -2.84
CA ASP A 167 -14.14 -8.83 -2.19
C ASP A 167 -14.74 -7.83 -3.20
N TYR A 168 -16.06 -7.77 -3.20
CA TYR A 168 -16.84 -6.89 -4.07
C TYR A 168 -17.73 -5.99 -3.21
N LYS A 169 -17.46 -4.69 -3.24
CA LYS A 169 -18.31 -3.66 -2.65
C LYS A 169 -19.00 -2.86 -3.75
N ALA A 170 -20.32 -2.72 -3.66
CA ALA A 170 -21.11 -1.87 -4.56
C ALA A 170 -21.61 -0.61 -3.84
N THR A 171 -21.97 -0.77 -2.57
CA THR A 171 -22.45 0.27 -1.67
C THR A 171 -21.60 0.32 -0.42
N VAL A 172 -21.50 1.51 0.17
CA VAL A 172 -20.73 1.84 1.37
C VAL A 172 -21.58 2.70 2.30
N SER A 173 -21.20 2.77 3.58
CA SER A 173 -21.89 3.60 4.55
C SER A 173 -21.34 5.03 4.49
N ASP A 174 -22.20 6.03 4.32
CA ASP A 174 -21.85 7.44 4.47
C ASP A 174 -21.80 7.84 5.96
N ILE A 175 -21.24 9.01 6.28
CA ILE A 175 -21.16 9.59 7.63
C ILE A 175 -22.54 9.70 8.33
N ASN A 176 -23.62 9.71 7.54
CA ASN A 176 -25.00 9.75 8.03
C ASN A 176 -25.57 8.36 8.35
N GLY A 177 -24.76 7.29 8.27
CA GLY A 177 -25.20 5.91 8.48
C GLY A 177 -26.16 5.42 7.39
N ARG A 178 -26.01 5.93 6.16
CA ARG A 178 -26.84 5.52 5.00
C ARG A 178 -26.02 4.70 4.02
N SER A 179 -26.62 3.67 3.44
CA SER A 179 -25.99 2.88 2.38
C SER A 179 -26.08 3.60 1.03
N VAL A 180 -24.94 3.97 0.46
CA VAL A 180 -24.81 4.79 -0.77
C VAL A 180 -23.89 4.11 -1.78
N PHE A 181 -24.13 4.30 -3.08
CA PHE A 181 -23.25 3.76 -4.12
C PHE A 181 -21.88 4.44 -4.17
N ILE A 182 -20.82 3.65 -4.32
CA ILE A 182 -19.42 4.13 -4.43
C ILE A 182 -19.25 5.19 -5.52
N PRO A 183 -19.83 5.05 -6.75
CA PRO A 183 -19.74 6.09 -7.77
C PRO A 183 -20.21 7.49 -7.36
N ARG A 184 -21.02 7.64 -6.30
CA ARG A 184 -21.46 8.97 -5.83
C ARG A 184 -20.34 9.80 -5.22
N PHE A 185 -19.31 9.15 -4.69
CA PHE A 185 -18.11 9.79 -4.14
C PHE A 185 -17.16 10.27 -5.24
N LEU A 186 -17.37 9.82 -6.48
CA LEU A 186 -16.47 10.03 -7.59
C LEU A 186 -16.93 11.19 -8.48
N ARG A 187 -16.20 12.31 -8.41
CA ARG A 187 -16.45 13.50 -9.23
C ARG A 187 -15.15 14.25 -9.50
N PRO A 188 -14.97 14.87 -10.68
CA PRO A 188 -13.83 15.75 -10.92
C PRO A 188 -13.78 16.88 -9.88
N LEU A 189 -12.61 17.10 -9.29
CA LEU A 189 -12.36 18.16 -8.30
C LEU A 189 -11.34 19.20 -8.80
N PRO A 190 -11.46 20.46 -8.39
CA PRO A 190 -10.47 21.48 -8.73
C PRO A 190 -9.10 21.10 -8.16
N LEU A 191 -8.06 21.27 -8.96
CA LEU A 191 -6.69 20.91 -8.58
C LEU A 191 -6.17 21.89 -7.51
N PRO A 192 -5.47 21.40 -6.46
CA PRO A 192 -4.86 22.26 -5.47
C PRO A 192 -3.74 23.11 -6.11
N GLN A 193 -3.63 24.37 -5.67
CA GLN A 193 -2.57 25.28 -6.12
C GLN A 193 -1.24 24.93 -5.43
N LEU A 194 -0.60 23.86 -5.89
CA LEU A 194 0.65 23.31 -5.32
C LEU A 194 1.90 24.16 -5.59
N GLY A 195 1.77 25.48 -5.77
CA GLY A 195 2.89 26.36 -6.15
C GLY A 195 3.49 26.04 -7.52
N LEU A 196 2.75 25.30 -8.35
CA LEU A 196 3.16 24.86 -9.68
C LEU A 196 2.94 26.01 -10.67
N THR A 197 3.87 26.96 -10.72
CA THR A 197 3.85 28.02 -11.72
C THR A 197 4.00 27.43 -13.12
N ALA A 198 2.93 27.52 -13.92
CA ALA A 198 2.95 27.85 -15.35
C ALA A 198 3.70 26.96 -16.36
N ALA A 199 4.32 25.83 -15.98
CA ALA A 199 4.95 24.91 -16.95
C ALA A 199 3.99 23.83 -17.49
N ALA A 200 2.97 23.44 -16.72
CA ALA A 200 2.01 22.38 -17.10
C ALA A 200 0.96 22.81 -18.15
N ALA A 201 0.88 24.10 -18.48
CA ALA A 201 -0.01 24.58 -19.54
C ALA A 201 0.54 24.29 -20.96
N ALA A 202 1.77 23.77 -21.06
CA ALA A 202 2.44 23.47 -22.33
C ALA A 202 2.42 21.97 -22.67
N GLY A 203 1.25 21.32 -22.61
CA GLY A 203 0.89 20.21 -23.51
C GLY A 203 1.86 19.03 -23.72
N GLY A 204 2.68 18.65 -22.75
CA GLY A 204 3.56 17.48 -22.82
C GLY A 204 3.06 16.29 -21.99
N GLY A 205 3.16 15.06 -22.50
CA GLY A 205 2.82 13.84 -21.75
C GLY A 205 3.66 13.61 -20.48
N ALA A 206 4.89 14.13 -20.45
CA ALA A 206 5.77 14.09 -19.28
C ALA A 206 5.29 14.99 -18.14
N ASP A 207 4.71 16.15 -18.46
CA ASP A 207 4.20 17.12 -17.47
C ASP A 207 2.99 16.54 -16.73
N ASN A 208 2.13 15.79 -17.44
CA ASN A 208 0.99 15.11 -16.84
C ASN A 208 1.39 14.02 -15.84
N GLN A 209 2.47 13.27 -16.09
CA GLN A 209 2.93 12.23 -15.16
C GLN A 209 3.56 12.83 -13.91
N MET A 210 4.36 13.88 -14.06
CA MET A 210 4.94 14.61 -12.92
C MET A 210 3.83 15.22 -12.05
N GLN A 211 2.79 15.79 -12.67
CA GLN A 211 1.63 16.31 -11.95
C GLN A 211 0.87 15.20 -11.20
N CYS A 212 0.72 14.00 -11.80
CA CYS A 212 0.12 12.86 -11.11
C CYS A 212 0.93 12.44 -9.88
N GLN A 213 2.26 12.40 -9.98
CA GLN A 213 3.15 12.09 -8.86
C GLN A 213 3.08 13.13 -7.75
N GLN A 214 2.98 14.41 -8.10
CA GLN A 214 2.81 15.49 -7.12
C GLN A 214 1.48 15.41 -6.39
N LEU A 215 0.39 15.10 -7.11
CA LEU A 215 -0.93 14.90 -6.51
C LEU A 215 -0.96 13.67 -5.61
N ALA A 216 -0.40 12.55 -6.06
CA ALA A 216 -0.26 11.34 -5.24
C ALA A 216 0.55 11.63 -3.97
N ARG A 217 1.64 12.40 -4.09
CA ARG A 217 2.43 12.82 -2.94
C ARG A 217 1.64 13.74 -2.02
N PHE A 218 0.93 14.72 -2.55
CA PHE A 218 0.08 15.63 -1.78
C PHE A 218 -0.96 14.86 -0.95
N VAL A 219 -1.69 13.94 -1.58
CA VAL A 219 -2.69 13.11 -0.91
C VAL A 219 -2.03 12.25 0.18
N SER A 220 -0.88 11.62 -0.09
CA SER A 220 -0.15 10.80 0.90
C SER A 220 0.39 11.58 2.11
N LEU A 221 0.39 12.91 2.07
CA LEU A 221 0.79 13.74 3.21
C LEU A 221 -0.37 14.00 4.18
N ILE A 222 -1.61 13.70 3.78
CA ILE A 222 -2.75 13.75 4.69
C ILE A 222 -2.60 12.57 5.69
N PRO A 223 -2.78 12.82 7.00
CA PRO A 223 -2.66 11.79 8.02
C PRO A 223 -3.63 10.61 7.82
N PHE A 224 -3.10 9.39 7.99
CA PHE A 224 -3.90 8.17 8.07
C PHE A 224 -4.52 7.99 9.46
N LEU A 225 -5.83 7.80 9.52
CA LEU A 225 -6.58 7.52 10.72
C LEU A 225 -7.72 6.54 10.40
N SER A 226 -7.63 5.32 10.93
CA SER A 226 -8.64 4.28 10.69
C SER A 226 -9.94 4.55 11.43
N ASP A 227 -11.05 4.27 10.76
CA ASP A 227 -12.40 4.32 11.33
C ASP A 227 -12.56 3.55 12.63
N THR A 228 -11.93 2.37 12.71
CA THR A 228 -11.99 1.53 13.93
C THR A 228 -11.48 2.23 15.18
N VAL A 229 -10.63 3.24 15.03
CA VAL A 229 -10.09 4.05 16.12
C VAL A 229 -11.06 5.17 16.50
N ILE A 230 -11.70 5.81 15.53
CA ILE A 230 -12.62 6.93 15.74
C ILE A 230 -13.98 6.42 16.24
N PHE A 231 -14.42 5.30 15.67
CA PHE A 231 -15.76 4.75 15.77
C PHE A 231 -15.70 3.25 16.12
N PRO A 232 -15.27 2.89 17.34
CA PRO A 232 -15.15 1.50 17.75
C PRO A 232 -16.50 0.78 17.66
N GLY A 233 -16.58 -0.25 16.81
CA GLY A 233 -17.78 -1.07 16.59
C GLY A 233 -18.69 -0.59 15.45
N LEU A 234 -18.35 0.50 14.76
CA LEU A 234 -19.03 0.90 13.52
C LEU A 234 -18.38 0.25 12.30
N CYS A 235 -19.16 0.16 11.22
CA CYS A 235 -18.67 -0.28 9.92
C CYS A 235 -17.71 0.75 9.31
N ASP A 236 -17.00 0.34 8.26
CA ASP A 236 -16.25 1.18 7.32
C ASP A 236 -17.16 2.31 6.76
N ILE A 237 -16.87 3.55 7.13
CA ILE A 237 -17.61 4.79 6.81
C ILE A 237 -16.80 5.56 5.78
N TRP A 238 -17.42 5.89 4.66
CA TRP A 238 -16.78 6.64 3.59
C TRP A 238 -17.12 8.12 3.69
N GLU A 239 -16.09 8.97 3.66
CA GLU A 239 -16.26 10.42 3.56
C GLU A 239 -16.13 10.92 2.10
N THR A 240 -16.86 11.98 1.79
CA THR A 240 -16.64 12.72 0.53
C THR A 240 -15.32 13.48 0.57
N SER A 241 -14.74 13.77 -0.60
CA SER A 241 -13.47 14.50 -0.67
C SER A 241 -13.48 15.86 0.05
N ASP A 242 -14.62 16.56 0.09
CA ASP A 242 -14.72 17.82 0.83
C ASP A 242 -14.70 17.59 2.34
N GLN A 243 -15.43 16.58 2.84
CA GLN A 243 -15.43 16.21 4.25
C GLN A 243 -14.03 15.76 4.68
N PHE A 244 -13.40 14.88 3.91
CA PHE A 244 -12.03 14.41 4.18
C PHE A 244 -11.01 15.56 4.23
N LEU A 245 -11.10 16.52 3.30
CA LEU A 245 -10.25 17.72 3.32
C LEU A 245 -10.57 18.66 4.50
N HIS A 246 -11.78 18.65 5.03
CA HIS A 246 -12.13 19.39 6.24
C HIS A 246 -11.62 18.71 7.52
N THR A 247 -11.71 17.39 7.59
CA THR A 247 -11.25 16.58 8.73
C THR A 247 -9.72 16.51 8.78
N MET A 248 -9.05 16.59 7.63
CA MET A 248 -7.58 16.47 7.49
C MET A 248 -7.02 15.15 8.01
N SER A 249 -7.85 14.10 8.02
CA SER A 249 -7.48 12.73 8.38
C SER A 249 -8.55 11.77 7.87
N GLY A 250 -8.14 10.54 7.53
CA GLY A 250 -9.00 9.47 7.01
C GLY A 250 -8.15 8.25 6.68
N ASP A 251 -8.71 7.18 6.12
CA ASP A 251 -7.95 5.98 5.80
C ASP A 251 -7.85 5.72 4.29
N ASP A 252 -7.66 4.48 3.86
CA ASP A 252 -7.27 4.16 2.50
C ASP A 252 -8.32 4.62 1.47
N GLU A 253 -9.58 4.54 1.84
CA GLU A 253 -10.77 4.84 1.06
C GLU A 253 -10.86 6.33 0.69
N GLU A 254 -10.80 7.23 1.67
CA GLU A 254 -10.88 8.69 1.42
C GLU A 254 -9.69 9.17 0.58
N HIS A 255 -8.49 8.67 0.87
CA HIS A 255 -7.30 9.01 0.10
C HIS A 255 -7.43 8.55 -1.35
N ALA A 256 -7.97 7.34 -1.59
CA ALA A 256 -8.19 6.81 -2.93
C ALA A 256 -9.25 7.61 -3.70
N VAL A 257 -10.35 7.96 -3.04
CA VAL A 257 -11.42 8.80 -3.61
C VAL A 257 -10.88 10.18 -4.00
N LEU A 258 -10.15 10.85 -3.11
CA LEU A 258 -9.57 12.16 -3.37
C LEU A 258 -8.59 12.14 -4.54
N LEU A 259 -7.65 11.18 -4.55
CA LEU A 259 -6.66 11.07 -5.61
C LEU A 259 -7.31 10.75 -6.96
N ASN A 260 -8.28 9.82 -6.99
CA ASN A 260 -9.01 9.48 -8.19
C ASN A 260 -9.78 10.70 -8.74
N ASN A 261 -10.40 11.48 -7.86
CA ASN A 261 -11.14 12.68 -8.25
C ASN A 261 -10.24 13.76 -8.88
N TYR A 262 -9.00 13.91 -8.44
CA TYR A 262 -8.02 14.78 -9.12
C TYR A 262 -7.59 14.22 -10.48
N PHE A 263 -7.39 12.90 -10.59
CA PHE A 263 -7.04 12.26 -11.87
C PHE A 263 -8.16 12.37 -12.90
N LEU A 264 -9.42 12.35 -12.48
CA LEU A 264 -10.56 12.63 -13.35
C LEU A 264 -10.49 14.05 -13.94
N THR A 265 -10.07 15.04 -13.16
CA THR A 265 -9.87 16.43 -13.64
C THR A 265 -8.71 16.53 -14.64
N LEU A 266 -7.68 15.69 -14.49
CA LEU A 266 -6.59 15.55 -15.46
C LEU A 266 -6.96 14.72 -16.70
N ASN A 267 -8.23 14.36 -16.88
CA ASN A 267 -8.74 13.51 -17.96
C ASN A 267 -8.02 12.15 -18.05
N LYS A 268 -7.51 11.63 -16.94
CA LYS A 268 -6.96 10.27 -16.90
C LYS A 268 -8.10 9.25 -16.85
N ASN A 269 -7.92 8.12 -17.52
CA ASN A 269 -8.78 6.96 -17.27
C ASN A 269 -8.35 6.35 -15.93
N SER A 270 -9.08 6.67 -14.88
CA SER A 270 -8.79 6.24 -13.51
C SER A 270 -9.91 5.40 -12.89
N TRP A 271 -9.53 4.51 -11.98
CA TRP A 271 -10.40 3.61 -11.25
C TRP A 271 -9.93 3.49 -9.80
N ILE A 272 -10.85 3.26 -8.88
CA ILE A 272 -10.50 2.84 -7.52
C ILE A 272 -10.48 1.33 -7.49
N ALA A 273 -9.41 0.76 -6.94
CA ALA A 273 -9.23 -0.66 -6.75
C ALA A 273 -9.27 -0.98 -5.25
N ILE A 274 -10.33 -1.65 -4.80
CA ILE A 274 -10.51 -2.11 -3.42
C ILE A 274 -9.96 -3.51 -3.33
N GLY A 275 -9.07 -3.77 -2.37
CA GLY A 275 -8.35 -5.03 -2.34
C GLY A 275 -7.67 -5.33 -1.02
N VAL A 276 -6.75 -6.30 -1.06
CA VAL A 276 -5.92 -6.68 0.07
C VAL A 276 -4.45 -6.52 -0.33
N SER A 277 -3.71 -5.76 0.47
CA SER A 277 -2.27 -5.56 0.39
C SER A 277 -1.53 -6.52 1.30
N ILE A 278 -0.36 -6.97 0.86
CA ILE A 278 0.61 -7.68 1.71
C ILE A 278 1.16 -6.82 2.86
N TYR A 279 1.07 -5.49 2.76
CA TYR A 279 1.57 -4.56 3.76
C TYR A 279 0.52 -4.19 4.80
N SER A 280 -0.72 -3.96 4.37
CA SER A 280 -1.78 -3.32 5.18
C SER A 280 -3.02 -4.17 5.44
N GLY A 281 -3.18 -5.33 4.78
CA GLY A 281 -4.47 -6.02 4.78
C GLY A 281 -5.45 -5.32 3.83
N PRO A 282 -6.75 -5.21 4.17
CA PRO A 282 -7.72 -4.47 3.36
C PRO A 282 -7.25 -3.04 3.08
N CYS A 283 -7.31 -2.59 1.84
CA CYS A 283 -6.84 -1.28 1.42
C CYS A 283 -7.40 -0.88 0.05
N CYS A 284 -7.27 0.40 -0.29
CA CYS A 284 -7.67 0.97 -1.56
C CYS A 284 -6.46 1.50 -2.37
N PHE A 285 -6.54 1.38 -3.68
CA PHE A 285 -5.55 1.91 -4.63
C PHE A 285 -6.23 2.69 -5.74
N VAL A 286 -5.49 3.58 -6.40
CA VAL A 286 -5.96 4.21 -7.63
C VAL A 286 -5.23 3.58 -8.81
N LEU A 287 -5.96 3.15 -9.83
CA LEU A 287 -5.39 2.64 -11.08
C LEU A 287 -5.57 3.69 -12.17
N THR A 288 -4.54 3.90 -12.99
CA THR A 288 -4.65 4.68 -14.23
C THR A 288 -4.20 3.87 -15.43
N LYS A 289 -4.81 4.11 -16.59
CA LYS A 289 -4.40 3.48 -17.85
C LYS A 289 -4.45 4.49 -18.99
N GLU A 290 -3.30 4.75 -19.58
CA GLU A 290 -3.21 5.55 -20.80
C GLU A 290 -3.46 4.71 -22.05
N ASP A 291 -3.93 5.36 -23.12
CA ASP A 291 -4.15 4.72 -24.41
C ASP A 291 -2.80 4.26 -24.99
N GLY A 292 -2.70 2.96 -25.29
CA GLY A 292 -1.45 2.33 -25.73
C GLY A 292 -0.63 1.68 -24.62
N GLN A 293 -0.94 1.93 -23.34
CA GLN A 293 -0.29 1.25 -22.22
C GLN A 293 -0.85 -0.16 -22.03
N ARG A 294 0.03 -1.18 -22.07
CA ARG A 294 -0.36 -2.60 -21.95
C ARG A 294 -0.94 -2.95 -20.59
N TYR A 295 -0.35 -2.41 -19.52
CA TYR A 295 -0.73 -2.69 -18.13
C TYR A 295 -1.05 -1.37 -17.41
N PRO A 296 -2.10 -1.33 -16.56
CA PRO A 296 -2.41 -0.14 -15.78
C PRO A 296 -1.30 0.16 -14.78
N THR A 297 -1.13 1.44 -14.47
CA THR A 297 -0.30 1.95 -13.39
C THR A 297 -1.13 1.97 -12.12
N CYS A 298 -0.59 1.43 -11.03
CA CYS A 298 -1.18 1.45 -9.70
C CYS A 298 -0.52 2.54 -8.85
N TRP A 299 -1.34 3.31 -8.15
CA TRP A 299 -0.92 4.38 -7.27
C TRP A 299 -1.26 4.01 -5.83
N SER A 300 -0.23 3.93 -5.00
CA SER A 300 -0.38 3.70 -3.57
C SER A 300 -0.78 4.99 -2.89
N VAL A 301 -1.91 4.98 -2.19
CA VAL A 301 -2.41 6.15 -1.47
C VAL A 301 -1.60 6.44 -0.20
N ALA A 302 -1.14 5.39 0.48
CA ALA A 302 -0.31 5.50 1.68
C ALA A 302 1.06 6.17 1.44
N ASP A 303 1.74 5.81 0.35
CA ASP A 303 3.11 6.26 0.07
C ASP A 303 3.20 7.33 -1.03
N GLY A 304 2.10 7.57 -1.77
CA GLY A 304 2.05 8.49 -2.89
C GLY A 304 2.91 8.06 -4.10
N ARG A 305 3.21 6.76 -4.21
CA ARG A 305 4.10 6.19 -5.24
C ARG A 305 3.32 5.44 -6.31
N ASP A 306 3.81 5.52 -7.54
CA ASP A 306 3.32 4.71 -8.65
C ASP A 306 4.10 3.39 -8.82
N ALA A 307 3.39 2.36 -9.29
CA ALA A 307 3.87 1.02 -9.54
C ALA A 307 3.24 0.48 -10.82
N SER A 308 3.98 -0.27 -11.62
CA SER A 308 3.35 -1.08 -12.66
C SER A 308 2.63 -2.24 -11.99
N THR A 309 1.45 -2.62 -12.51
CA THR A 309 0.69 -3.74 -11.94
C THR A 309 1.37 -5.10 -12.08
N ILE A 310 2.40 -5.19 -12.93
CA ILE A 310 3.24 -6.38 -13.12
C ILE A 310 4.51 -6.38 -12.25
N ASP A 311 4.78 -5.30 -11.52
CA ASP A 311 6.00 -5.21 -10.73
C ASP A 311 5.95 -6.19 -9.55
N THR A 312 7.02 -6.95 -9.32
CA THR A 312 7.11 -7.99 -8.29
C THR A 312 6.91 -7.47 -6.85
N TRP A 313 7.08 -6.16 -6.66
CA TRP A 313 6.94 -5.47 -5.37
C TRP A 313 5.58 -4.79 -5.20
N ASN A 314 4.68 -4.90 -6.20
CA ASN A 314 3.35 -4.34 -6.13
C ASN A 314 2.60 -4.94 -4.93
N PRO A 315 2.12 -4.12 -3.96
CA PRO A 315 1.45 -4.60 -2.77
C PRO A 315 0.19 -5.41 -3.01
N ILE A 316 -0.49 -5.20 -4.15
CA ILE A 316 -1.82 -5.75 -4.40
C ILE A 316 -1.75 -7.27 -4.46
N ARG A 317 -2.48 -7.97 -3.59
CA ARG A 317 -2.69 -9.42 -3.66
C ARG A 317 -3.94 -9.77 -4.46
N THR A 318 -5.02 -9.04 -4.20
CA THR A 318 -6.33 -9.16 -4.86
C THR A 318 -7.00 -7.81 -4.88
N ALA A 319 -7.62 -7.41 -6.00
CA ALA A 319 -8.37 -6.16 -6.06
C ALA A 319 -9.56 -6.21 -7.04
N THR A 320 -10.57 -5.41 -6.72
CA THR A 320 -11.80 -5.16 -7.50
C THR A 320 -11.86 -3.68 -7.85
N THR A 321 -12.19 -3.35 -9.09
CA THR A 321 -12.23 -1.95 -9.55
C THR A 321 -13.64 -1.38 -9.64
N THR A 322 -13.80 -0.11 -9.28
CA THR A 322 -15.03 0.69 -9.44
C THR A 322 -14.79 1.88 -10.37
N THR A 323 -15.81 2.33 -11.11
CA THR A 323 -15.70 3.41 -12.11
C THR A 323 -16.89 4.38 -12.08
N THR A 324 -16.68 5.59 -12.61
CA THR A 324 -17.68 6.65 -12.84
C THR A 324 -18.45 6.52 -14.14
N LYS A 325 -17.88 5.91 -15.19
CA LYS A 325 -18.49 5.85 -16.52
C LYS A 325 -19.09 4.48 -16.76
N LYS A 326 -20.44 4.36 -16.78
CA LYS A 326 -21.37 3.34 -17.37
C LYS A 326 -20.90 1.88 -17.65
N THR A 327 -19.74 1.46 -17.22
CA THR A 327 -19.06 0.24 -17.60
C THR A 327 -18.44 -0.31 -16.36
N THR A 328 -19.27 -0.99 -15.58
CA THR A 328 -18.77 -1.87 -14.55
C THR A 328 -17.77 -2.85 -15.17
N THR A 329 -16.67 -3.08 -14.46
CA THR A 329 -15.61 -4.08 -14.69
C THR A 329 -14.39 -3.65 -15.53
N ALA A 330 -13.31 -3.24 -14.85
CA ALA A 330 -11.97 -3.58 -15.29
C ALA A 330 -11.48 -4.78 -14.46
N ILE A 331 -11.65 -5.98 -15.01
CA ILE A 331 -11.09 -7.22 -14.43
C ILE A 331 -9.58 -7.13 -14.58
N MET A 332 -8.84 -6.93 -13.48
CA MET A 332 -7.42 -7.30 -13.47
C MET A 332 -7.32 -8.83 -13.57
N PRO A 333 -6.71 -9.38 -14.64
CA PRO A 333 -6.57 -10.81 -14.79
C PRO A 333 -5.67 -11.37 -13.69
N SER A 334 -6.06 -12.50 -13.08
CA SER A 334 -5.26 -13.18 -12.05
C SER A 334 -3.85 -13.51 -12.51
N LYS A 335 -3.62 -13.65 -13.82
CA LYS A 335 -2.30 -13.90 -14.42
C LYS A 335 -1.29 -12.76 -14.22
N ALA A 336 -1.73 -11.53 -13.95
CA ALA A 336 -0.80 -10.43 -13.67
C ALA A 336 -0.25 -10.46 -12.23
N LEU A 337 -0.94 -11.15 -11.32
CA LEU A 337 -0.56 -11.31 -9.91
C LEU A 337 -0.04 -12.72 -9.58
N SER A 338 -0.28 -13.71 -10.46
CA SER A 338 0.30 -15.05 -10.36
C SER A 338 1.68 -15.12 -11.04
N CYS A 339 2.65 -14.35 -10.57
CA CYS A 339 4.04 -14.55 -10.93
C CYS A 339 4.85 -14.84 -9.67
N THR A 340 4.74 -16.07 -9.18
CA THR A 340 5.81 -16.93 -8.61
C THR A 340 5.25 -17.97 -7.63
N THR A 341 4.67 -19.03 -8.18
CA THR A 341 4.77 -20.37 -7.58
C THR A 341 4.93 -21.37 -8.72
N SER A 342 6.13 -21.40 -9.32
CA SER A 342 6.57 -22.62 -9.99
C SER A 342 7.21 -23.51 -8.93
N THR A 343 6.40 -24.43 -8.43
CA THR A 343 6.79 -25.61 -7.69
C THR A 343 7.87 -26.36 -8.48
N PHE A 344 9.11 -26.37 -7.99
CA PHE A 344 10.07 -27.42 -8.38
C PHE A 344 9.65 -28.68 -7.63
N VAL A 345 8.85 -29.51 -8.29
CA VAL A 345 8.72 -30.94 -7.98
C VAL A 345 8.89 -31.66 -9.31
N HIS A 346 10.09 -32.17 -9.53
CA HIS A 346 10.34 -33.52 -10.01
C HIS A 346 11.76 -33.94 -9.65
#